data_AF-A0A8J3GTM6-F1
#
_entry.id   AF-A0A8J3GTM6-F1
#
_cell.length_a   1.000
_cell.length_b   1.000
_cell.length_c   1.000
_cell.angle_alpha   90.00
_cell.angle_beta   90.00
_cell.angle_gamma   90.00
#
_symmetry.space_group_name_H-M   'P 1'
#
loop_
_entity.id
_entity.type
_entity.pdbx_description
1 polymer ?
#
loop_
_entity_poly.entity_id
_entity_poly.type
_entity_poly.pdbx_seq_one_letter_code
_entity_poly.pdbx_strand_id
1 'polypeptide(L)'
;MAKVTRPTIRKLARQGKLVDETFKVFQRSVYPGASESQIAAMRTCFFAGASEIAALMMYGLDEGSEPTEGDLEFFDHWHSEVDRFHKRTLETLMASTDKPN
;
A
#
# COMPACT_ATOMS: atom_id res chain seq x y z
N MET A 1 -5.44 3.06 7.06
CA MET A 1 -6.31 1.88 6.84
C MET A 1 -7.12 1.44 8.07
N ALA A 2 -6.86 1.93 9.28
CA ALA A 2 -7.41 1.43 10.55
C ALA A 2 -8.95 1.46 10.74
N LYS A 3 -9.75 1.87 9.75
CA LYS A 3 -11.23 1.95 9.84
C LYS A 3 -12.00 1.20 8.75
N VAL A 4 -11.32 0.53 7.81
CA VAL A 4 -12.01 -0.24 6.75
C VAL A 4 -12.23 -1.66 7.25
N THR A 5 -13.49 -2.06 7.41
CA THR A 5 -13.83 -3.42 7.87
C THR A 5 -13.47 -4.47 6.81
N ARG A 6 -13.13 -5.70 7.23
CA ARG A 6 -12.79 -6.83 6.34
C ARG A 6 -13.84 -7.07 5.23
N PRO A 7 -15.17 -6.98 5.49
CA PRO A 7 -16.19 -7.06 4.45
C PRO A 7 -16.09 -5.93 3.40
N THR A 8 -15.80 -4.70 3.83
CA THR A 8 -15.63 -3.55 2.94
C THR A 8 -14.41 -3.72 2.03
N ILE A 9 -13.29 -4.23 2.56
CA ILE A 9 -12.09 -4.52 1.76
C ILE A 9 -12.41 -5.53 0.66
N ARG A 10 -13.08 -6.64 1.00
CA ARG A 10 -13.45 -7.68 0.02
C ARG A 10 -14.40 -7.14 -1.06
N LYS A 11 -15.37 -6.31 -0.68
CA LYS A 11 -16.28 -5.66 -1.63
C LYS A 11 -15.52 -4.76 -2.61
N LEU A 12 -14.63 -3.91 -2.10
CA LEU A 12 -13.83 -3.01 -2.93
C LEU A 12 -12.87 -3.75 -3.84
N ALA A 13 -12.26 -4.84 -3.37
CA ALA A 13 -11.40 -5.70 -4.18
C ALA A 13 -12.16 -6.29 -5.36
N ARG A 14 -13.34 -6.87 -5.12
CA ARG A 14 -14.21 -7.43 -6.18
C ARG A 14 -14.67 -6.40 -7.21
N GLN A 15 -14.70 -5.13 -6.83
CA GLN A 15 -15.08 -4.02 -7.72
C GLN A 15 -13.88 -3.41 -8.46
N GLY A 16 -12.65 -3.89 -8.21
CA GLY A 16 -11.43 -3.28 -8.75
C GLY A 16 -11.14 -1.89 -8.18
N LYS A 17 -11.71 -1.53 -7.02
CA LYS A 17 -11.64 -0.18 -6.43
C LYS A 17 -10.75 -0.08 -5.20
N LEU A 18 -10.20 -1.20 -4.71
CA LEU A 18 -9.47 -1.23 -3.45
C LEU A 18 -8.22 -0.34 -3.47
N VAL A 19 -7.43 -0.39 -4.55
CA VAL A 19 -6.20 0.43 -4.69
C VAL A 19 -6.55 1.91 -4.74
N ASP A 20 -7.60 2.29 -5.48
CA ASP A 20 -8.06 3.68 -5.59
C ASP A 20 -8.53 4.25 -4.25
N GLU A 21 -9.33 3.48 -3.50
CA GLU A 21 -9.77 3.89 -2.16
C GLU A 21 -8.61 3.99 -1.16
N THR A 22 -7.62 3.10 -1.29
CA THR A 22 -6.41 3.16 -0.48
C THR A 22 -5.59 4.41 -0.78
N PHE A 23 -5.42 4.75 -2.07
CA PHE A 23 -4.77 5.99 -2.49
C PHE A 23 -5.48 7.22 -1.91
N LYS A 24 -6.82 7.28 -1.97
CA LYS A 24 -7.59 8.40 -1.37
C LYS A 24 -7.38 8.52 0.13
N VAL A 25 -7.25 7.41 0.85
CA VAL A 25 -6.94 7.43 2.28
C VAL A 25 -5.51 7.94 2.50
N PHE A 26 -4.54 7.42 1.76
CA PHE A 26 -3.13 7.84 1.84
C PHE A 26 -2.97 9.34 1.55
N GLN A 27 -3.47 9.82 0.40
CA GLN A 27 -3.36 11.22 -0.01
C GLN A 27 -3.97 12.16 1.03
N ARG A 28 -5.18 11.86 1.54
CA ARG A 28 -5.83 12.69 2.57
C ARG A 28 -5.05 12.71 3.89
N SER A 29 -4.35 11.63 4.21
CA SER A 29 -3.59 11.54 5.48
C SER A 29 -2.23 12.23 5.43
N VAL A 30 -1.53 12.19 4.30
CA VAL A 30 -0.13 12.65 4.20
C VAL A 30 -0.02 13.98 3.46
N TYR A 31 -0.90 14.24 2.50
CA TYR A 31 -0.86 15.44 1.66
C TYR A 31 -2.23 16.13 1.59
N PRO A 32 -2.80 16.57 2.73
CA PRO A 32 -4.01 17.36 2.72
C PRO A 32 -3.74 18.70 2.01
N GLY A 33 -4.43 18.97 0.90
CA GLY A 33 -4.28 20.20 0.13
C GLY A 33 -3.30 20.13 -1.06
N ALA A 34 -2.83 18.94 -1.43
CA ALA A 34 -2.09 18.77 -2.69
C ALA A 34 -2.88 19.33 -3.88
N SER A 35 -2.19 19.98 -4.81
CA SER A 35 -2.80 20.46 -6.06
C SER A 35 -3.26 19.29 -6.94
N GLU A 36 -4.15 19.53 -7.89
CA GLU A 36 -4.61 18.50 -8.82
C GLU A 36 -3.46 17.83 -9.59
N SER A 37 -2.45 18.62 -10.00
CA SER A 37 -1.26 18.09 -10.68
C SER A 37 -0.41 17.20 -9.78
N GLN A 38 -0.25 17.56 -8.50
CA GLN A 38 0.43 16.71 -7.52
C GLN A 38 -0.36 15.43 -7.25
N ILE A 39 -1.69 15.53 -7.13
CA ILE A 39 -2.56 14.37 -6.94
C ILE A 39 -2.46 13.42 -8.14
N ALA A 40 -2.48 13.94 -9.36
CA ALA A 40 -2.32 13.14 -10.57
C ALA A 40 -0.98 12.40 -10.60
N ALA A 41 0.12 13.11 -10.32
CA ALA A 41 1.45 12.50 -10.26
C ALA A 41 1.54 11.42 -9.17
N MET A 42 1.08 11.72 -7.95
CA MET A 42 1.05 10.76 -6.84
C MET A 42 0.22 9.52 -7.19
N ARG A 43 -0.94 9.71 -7.82
CA ARG A 43 -1.82 8.60 -8.21
C ARG A 43 -1.16 7.69 -9.23
N THR A 44 -0.47 8.26 -10.23
CA THR A 44 0.30 7.49 -11.21
C THR A 44 1.38 6.65 -10.53
N CYS A 45 2.19 7.25 -9.65
CA CYS A 45 3.23 6.52 -8.92
C CYS A 45 2.65 5.43 -8.01
N PHE A 46 1.55 5.72 -7.32
CA PHE A 46 0.90 4.77 -6.40
C PHE A 46 0.37 3.54 -7.16
N PHE A 47 -0.25 3.73 -8.31
CA PHE A 47 -0.75 2.63 -9.14
C PHE A 47 0.36 1.85 -9.84
N ALA A 48 1.41 2.54 -10.32
CA ALA A 48 2.59 1.87 -10.86
C ALA A 48 3.23 0.95 -9.81
N GLY A 49 3.47 1.46 -8.60
CA GLY A 49 4.00 0.64 -7.50
C GLY A 49 3.10 -0.54 -7.13
N ALA A 50 1.78 -0.33 -7.09
CA ALA A 50 0.82 -1.42 -6.85
C ALA A 50 0.84 -2.49 -7.95
N SER A 51 1.02 -2.10 -9.22
CA SER A 51 1.12 -3.01 -10.35
C SER A 51 2.41 -3.83 -10.32
N GLU A 52 3.55 -3.18 -10.04
CA GLU A 52 4.85 -3.86 -9.92
C GLU A 52 4.82 -4.88 -8.76
N ILE A 53 4.24 -4.49 -7.62
CA ILE A 53 4.04 -5.39 -6.48
C ILE A 53 3.18 -6.59 -6.89
N ALA A 54 2.06 -6.36 -7.60
CA ALA A 54 1.21 -7.45 -8.06
C ALA A 54 1.97 -8.40 -9.00
N ALA A 55 2.77 -7.86 -9.93
CA ALA A 55 3.60 -8.66 -10.83
C ALA A 55 4.63 -9.51 -10.05
N LEU A 56 5.36 -8.92 -9.10
CA LEU A 56 6.32 -9.64 -8.26
C LEU A 56 5.67 -10.80 -7.49
N MET A 57 4.47 -10.58 -6.93
CA MET A 57 3.72 -11.64 -6.25
C MET A 57 3.27 -12.76 -7.20
N MET A 58 2.99 -12.44 -8.46
CA MET A 58 2.60 -13.43 -9.48
C MET A 58 3.81 -14.19 -10.04
N TYR A 59 4.99 -13.56 -10.12
CA TYR A 59 6.22 -14.24 -10.55
C TYR A 59 6.68 -15.33 -9.58
N GLY A 60 6.39 -15.18 -8.29
CA GLY A 60 6.68 -16.20 -7.27
C GLY A 60 5.60 -17.29 -7.15
N LEU A 61 4.61 -17.33 -8.04
CA LEU A 61 3.55 -18.34 -7.99
C LEU A 61 3.41 -18.98 -9.37
N ASP A 62 3.95 -20.20 -9.54
CA ASP A 62 3.70 -20.98 -10.74
C ASP A 62 2.20 -21.26 -10.88
N GLU A 63 1.64 -20.94 -12.04
CA GLU A 63 0.19 -20.94 -12.27
C GLU A 63 -0.41 -22.35 -12.03
N GLY A 64 -1.28 -22.47 -11.02
CA GLY A 64 -1.93 -23.74 -10.64
C GLY A 64 -1.15 -24.62 -9.66
N SER A 65 0.00 -24.17 -9.17
CA SER A 65 0.76 -24.83 -8.11
C SER A 65 0.45 -24.25 -6.72
N GLU A 66 0.55 -25.08 -5.69
CA GLU A 66 0.56 -24.59 -4.31
C GLU A 66 1.86 -23.80 -4.07
N PRO A 67 1.82 -22.67 -3.32
CA PRO A 67 3.02 -21.92 -2.97
C PRO A 67 4.07 -22.83 -2.31
N THR A 68 5.32 -22.76 -2.76
CA THR A 68 6.43 -23.46 -2.12
C THR A 68 6.83 -22.77 -0.81
N GLU A 69 7.64 -23.45 0.01
CA GLU A 69 8.20 -22.85 1.23
C GLU A 69 9.05 -21.61 0.92
N GLY A 70 9.79 -21.62 -0.20
CA GLY A 70 10.55 -20.46 -0.66
C GLY A 70 9.66 -19.28 -1.07
N ASP A 71 8.48 -19.55 -1.64
CA ASP A 71 7.52 -18.50 -1.99
C ASP A 71 6.93 -17.86 -0.73
N LEU A 72 6.63 -18.68 0.29
CA LEU A 72 6.17 -18.20 1.59
C LEU A 72 7.22 -17.34 2.31
N GLU A 73 8.50 -17.76 2.31
CA GLU A 73 9.61 -16.96 2.83
C GLU A 73 9.78 -15.65 2.06
N PHE A 74 9.64 -15.67 0.74
CA PHE A 74 9.65 -14.45 -0.08
C PHE A 74 8.55 -13.48 0.34
N PHE A 75 7.31 -13.97 0.52
CA PHE A 75 6.19 -13.14 0.98
C PHE A 75 6.44 -12.56 2.38
N ASP A 76 7.00 -13.34 3.30
CA ASP A 76 7.29 -12.88 4.67
C ASP A 76 8.39 -11.82 4.73
N HIS A 77 9.50 -12.03 4.01
CA HIS A 77 10.59 -11.05 3.92
C HIS A 77 10.10 -9.72 3.35
N TRP A 78 9.30 -9.79 2.28
CA TRP A 78 8.75 -8.61 1.65
C TRP A 78 7.74 -7.88 2.54
N HIS A 79 6.79 -8.61 3.15
CA HIS A 79 5.85 -8.02 4.10
C HIS A 79 6.57 -7.34 5.27
N SER A 80 7.63 -7.98 5.78
CA SER A 80 8.48 -7.44 6.84
C SER A 80 9.20 -6.15 6.43
N GLU A 81 9.67 -6.05 5.18
CA GLU A 81 10.28 -4.82 4.66
C GLU A 81 9.26 -3.66 4.61
N VAL A 82 8.08 -3.91 4.05
CA VAL A 82 7.01 -2.91 3.93
C VAL A 82 6.56 -2.43 5.32
N ASP A 83 6.39 -3.34 6.27
CA ASP A 83 6.00 -3.00 7.65
C ASP A 83 7.08 -2.17 8.36
N ARG A 84 8.37 -2.55 8.23
CA ARG A 84 9.49 -1.75 8.77
C ARG A 84 9.51 -0.34 8.19
N PHE A 85 9.32 -0.21 6.88
CA PHE A 85 9.27 1.12 6.25
C PHE A 85 8.08 1.93 6.75
N HIS A 86 6.88 1.32 6.81
CA HIS A 86 5.66 1.99 7.26
C HIS A 86 5.77 2.49 8.71
N LYS A 87 6.29 1.65 9.62
CA LYS A 87 6.56 2.04 11.02
C LYS A 87 7.47 3.25 11.09
N ARG A 88 8.61 3.23 10.40
CA ARG A 88 9.57 4.35 10.35
C ARG A 88 8.93 5.63 9.80
N THR A 89 8.14 5.52 8.73
CA THR A 89 7.46 6.68 8.15
C THR A 89 6.44 7.29 9.11
N LEU A 90 5.62 6.46 9.77
CA LEU A 90 4.66 6.92 10.77
C LEU A 90 5.35 7.58 11.97
N GLU A 91 6.40 6.96 12.51
CA GLU A 91 7.21 7.53 13.60
C GLU A 91 7.80 8.90 13.23
N THR A 92 8.33 9.02 12.02
CA THR A 92 8.89 10.28 11.51
C THR A 92 7.83 11.37 11.37
N LEU A 93 6.65 11.03 10.85
CA LEU A 93 5.53 11.96 10.71
C LEU A 93 5.02 12.43 12.07
N MET A 94 4.86 11.53 13.04
CA MET A 94 4.44 11.87 14.41
C MET A 94 5.47 12.76 15.10
N ALA A 95 6.77 12.45 14.99
CA ALA A 95 7.83 13.29 15.56
C ALA A 95 7.90 14.69 14.94
N SER A 96 7.51 14.85 13.67
CA SER A 96 7.46 16.16 13.01
C SER A 96 6.23 17.00 13.36
N THR A 97 5.17 16.40 13.90
CA THR A 97 3.95 17.12 14.34
C THR A 97 4.07 17.65 15.77
N ASP A 98 5.00 17.13 16.58
CA ASP A 98 5.22 17.55 17.98
C ASP A 98 6.26 18.69 18.16
N LYS A 99 6.85 19.20 17.07
CA LYS A 99 7.73 20.40 17.17
C LYS A 99 6.87 21.67 17.13
N PRO A 100 6.86 22.50 18.19
CA PRO A 100 6.20 23.79 18.15
C PRO A 100 6.98 24.71 17.19
N ASN A 101 6.24 25.37 16.29
CA ASN A 101 6.72 26.56 15.58
C ASN A 101 6.93 27.72 16.54
#